data_AF-A0A9Q3D9M3-F1
#
_entry.id   AF-A0A9Q3D9M3-F1
#
_cell.length_a   1.000
_cell.length_b   1.000
_cell.length_c   1.000
_cell.angle_alpha   90.00
_cell.angle_beta   90.00
_cell.angle_gamma   90.00
#
_symmetry.space_group_name_H-M   'P 1'
#
loop_
_entity.id
_entity.type
_entity.pdbx_description
1 polymer ?
#
loop_
_entity_poly.entity_id
_entity_poly.type
_entity_poly.pdbx_seq_one_letter_code
_entity_poly.pdbx_strand_id
1 'polypeptide(L)'
;MGARKYNLLINTGALIQCTSILGAAAIRKEDSLRFQQAYDMYQKTSKFRFRNLPVKPNHHYAMHYPDQLRWWGPMMGGSQFSGEQLVGICQELKINGLNGMMEESIMNKFGQMQRMEEHWTQEKEKGDSQNHKEEKRHSQNHKELDDKTYMELLDYLRGGNPG
;
A
#
# COMPACT_ATOMS: atom_id res chain seq x y z
N MET A 1 -8.66 -35.81 -22.65
CA MET A 1 -9.01 -34.39 -22.37
C MET A 1 -8.58 -33.56 -23.58
N GLY A 2 -9.48 -32.87 -24.28
CA GLY A 2 -9.12 -32.19 -25.54
C GLY A 2 -8.09 -31.06 -25.35
N ALA A 3 -7.17 -30.87 -26.30
CA ALA A 3 -6.08 -29.89 -26.23
C ALA A 3 -6.56 -28.45 -25.90
N ARG A 4 -7.78 -28.08 -26.30
CA ARG A 4 -8.41 -26.81 -25.88
C ARG A 4 -8.72 -26.76 -24.38
N LYS A 5 -9.23 -27.82 -23.76
CA LYS A 5 -9.53 -27.77 -22.31
C LYS A 5 -8.23 -27.71 -21.49
N TYR A 6 -7.22 -28.45 -21.92
CA TYR A 6 -5.89 -28.42 -21.31
C TYR A 6 -5.26 -27.02 -21.35
N ASN A 7 -5.22 -26.38 -22.52
CA ASN A 7 -4.68 -25.02 -22.64
C ASN A 7 -5.47 -23.97 -21.83
N LEU A 8 -6.75 -24.23 -21.50
CA LEU A 8 -7.54 -23.33 -20.67
C LEU A 8 -7.10 -23.44 -19.21
N LEU A 9 -6.94 -24.67 -18.74
CA LEU A 9 -6.45 -24.95 -17.40
C LEU A 9 -5.07 -24.31 -17.17
N ILE A 10 -4.15 -24.46 -18.12
CA ILE A 10 -2.81 -23.86 -18.03
C ILE A 10 -2.89 -22.32 -18.02
N ASN A 11 -3.70 -21.73 -18.89
CA ASN A 11 -3.86 -20.27 -18.94
C ASN A 11 -4.43 -19.70 -17.64
N THR A 12 -5.50 -20.31 -17.14
CA THR A 12 -6.14 -19.90 -15.88
C THR A 12 -5.20 -20.13 -14.69
N GLY A 13 -4.50 -21.26 -14.65
CA GLY A 13 -3.53 -21.56 -13.59
C GLY A 13 -2.36 -20.56 -13.56
N ALA A 14 -1.82 -20.22 -14.74
CA ALA A 14 -0.78 -19.21 -14.86
C ALA A 14 -1.25 -17.83 -14.37
N LEU A 15 -2.50 -17.44 -14.69
CA LEU A 15 -3.06 -16.18 -14.21
C LEU A 15 -3.27 -16.18 -12.69
N ILE A 16 -3.79 -17.28 -12.12
CA ILE A 16 -3.95 -17.45 -10.66
C ILE A 16 -2.59 -17.37 -9.96
N GLN A 17 -1.55 -17.94 -10.54
CA GLN A 17 -0.21 -17.88 -9.98
C GLN A 17 0.33 -16.44 -9.96
N CYS A 18 0.14 -15.68 -11.04
CA CYS A 18 0.48 -14.26 -11.08
C CYS A 18 -0.24 -13.46 -9.99
N THR A 19 -1.56 -13.62 -9.85
CA THR A 19 -2.33 -12.86 -8.84
C THR A 19 -2.00 -13.29 -7.41
N SER A 20 -1.75 -14.58 -7.18
CA SER A 20 -1.33 -15.07 -5.87
C SER A 20 0.02 -14.51 -5.45
N ILE A 21 0.97 -14.36 -6.38
CA ILE A 21 2.27 -13.74 -6.08
C ILE A 21 2.07 -12.25 -5.78
N LEU A 22 1.29 -11.52 -6.58
CA LEU A 22 1.02 -10.10 -6.32
C LEU A 22 0.30 -9.87 -4.99
N GLY A 23 -0.58 -10.79 -4.62
CA GLY A 23 -1.35 -10.78 -3.37
C GLY A 23 -0.59 -11.25 -2.14
N ALA A 24 0.66 -11.71 -2.27
CA ALA A 24 1.41 -12.25 -1.15
C ALA A 24 1.83 -11.13 -0.18
N ALA A 25 1.76 -11.41 1.12
CA ALA A 25 2.17 -10.48 2.17
C ALA A 25 3.70 -10.30 2.25
N ALA A 26 4.46 -11.26 1.74
CA ALA A 26 5.91 -11.24 1.65
C ALA A 26 6.36 -11.75 0.28
N ILE A 27 7.39 -11.13 -0.30
CA ILE A 27 7.92 -11.47 -1.62
C ILE A 27 9.38 -11.86 -1.48
N ARG A 28 9.74 -13.01 -2.02
CA ARG A 28 11.14 -13.43 -2.16
C ARG A 28 11.67 -13.08 -3.55
N LYS A 29 13.01 -13.07 -3.69
CA LYS A 29 13.65 -12.84 -4.98
C LYS A 29 13.19 -13.83 -6.07
N GLU A 30 12.90 -15.08 -5.70
CA GLU A 30 12.48 -16.08 -6.68
C GLU A 30 11.04 -15.86 -7.17
N ASP A 31 10.20 -15.14 -6.42
CA ASP A 31 8.81 -14.90 -6.77
C ASP A 31 8.68 -13.93 -7.96
N SER A 32 9.62 -13.01 -8.12
CA SER A 32 9.72 -12.15 -9.32
C SER A 32 9.92 -13.00 -10.59
N LEU A 33 10.85 -13.97 -10.55
CA LEU A 33 11.09 -14.88 -11.67
C LEU A 33 9.88 -15.79 -11.92
N ARG A 34 9.26 -16.32 -10.86
CA ARG A 34 8.04 -17.14 -10.97
C ARG A 34 6.88 -16.37 -11.57
N PHE A 35 6.71 -15.11 -11.20
CA PHE A 35 5.72 -14.22 -11.80
C PHE A 35 5.98 -14.07 -13.29
N GLN A 36 7.22 -13.76 -13.68
CA GLN A 36 7.60 -13.59 -15.09
C GLN A 36 7.31 -14.85 -15.92
N GLN A 37 7.70 -16.02 -15.41
CA GLN A 37 7.45 -17.31 -16.07
C GLN A 37 5.95 -17.62 -16.21
N ALA A 38 5.17 -17.38 -15.15
CA ALA A 38 3.72 -17.56 -15.18
C ALA A 38 3.07 -16.58 -16.16
N TYR A 39 3.49 -15.31 -16.17
CA TYR A 39 2.93 -14.29 -17.05
C TYR A 39 3.23 -14.57 -18.52
N ASP A 40 4.43 -15.03 -18.85
CA ASP A 40 4.79 -15.48 -20.19
C ASP A 40 3.94 -16.66 -20.64
N MET A 41 3.69 -17.62 -19.74
CA MET A 41 2.85 -18.78 -20.02
C MET A 41 1.40 -18.37 -20.26
N TYR A 42 0.88 -17.43 -19.46
CA TYR A 42 -0.42 -16.81 -19.66
C TYR A 42 -0.49 -16.12 -21.04
N GLN A 43 0.48 -15.29 -21.41
CA GLN A 43 0.47 -14.60 -22.70
C GLN A 43 0.50 -15.58 -23.89
N LYS A 44 1.37 -16.60 -23.85
CA LYS A 44 1.50 -17.61 -24.92
C LYS A 44 0.18 -18.37 -25.11
N THR A 45 -0.42 -18.83 -24.01
CA THR A 45 -1.67 -19.58 -24.06
C THR A 45 -2.88 -18.70 -24.39
N SER A 46 -2.88 -17.43 -23.97
CA SER A 46 -3.89 -16.43 -24.32
C SER A 46 -3.87 -16.12 -25.82
N LYS A 47 -2.68 -15.91 -26.43
CA LYS A 47 -2.54 -15.68 -27.87
C LYS A 47 -3.07 -16.86 -28.70
N PHE A 48 -2.81 -18.09 -28.26
CA PHE A 48 -3.30 -19.29 -28.95
C PHE A 48 -4.83 -19.42 -28.85
N ARG A 49 -5.43 -19.03 -27.72
CA ARG A 49 -6.87 -19.17 -27.48
C ARG A 49 -7.70 -18.03 -28.07
N PHE A 50 -7.28 -16.80 -27.83
CA PHE A 50 -8.02 -15.60 -28.20
C PHE A 50 -7.38 -15.03 -29.46
N ARG A 51 -7.89 -15.46 -30.62
CA ARG A 51 -7.50 -14.86 -31.91
C ARG A 51 -7.79 -13.36 -31.84
N ASN A 52 -6.78 -12.54 -32.15
CA ASN A 52 -6.83 -11.07 -32.14
C ASN A 52 -7.08 -10.44 -30.77
N LEU A 53 -6.52 -10.99 -29.69
CA LEU A 53 -6.59 -10.33 -28.37
C LEU A 53 -5.88 -8.96 -28.41
N PRO A 54 -6.58 -7.83 -28.24
CA PRO A 54 -5.93 -6.53 -28.21
C PRO A 54 -5.13 -6.38 -26.93
N VAL A 55 -3.87 -5.96 -27.06
CA VAL A 55 -3.01 -5.66 -25.91
C VAL A 55 -3.53 -4.37 -25.26
N LYS A 56 -4.25 -4.51 -24.16
CA LYS A 56 -4.66 -3.37 -23.32
C LYS A 56 -3.47 -2.83 -22.50
N PRO A 57 -3.49 -1.54 -22.09
CA PRO A 57 -2.48 -0.96 -21.22
C PRO A 57 -2.16 -1.80 -19.98
N ASN A 58 -3.17 -2.43 -19.36
CA ASN A 58 -2.98 -3.30 -18.19
C ASN A 58 -2.06 -4.51 -18.49
N HIS A 59 -2.07 -5.04 -19.71
CA HIS A 59 -1.15 -6.12 -20.08
C HIS A 59 0.28 -5.61 -20.20
N HIS A 60 0.46 -4.38 -20.69
CA HIS A 60 1.76 -3.74 -20.75
C HIS A 60 2.28 -3.42 -19.35
N TYR A 61 1.44 -2.81 -18.51
CA TYR A 61 1.75 -2.54 -17.11
C TYR A 61 2.19 -3.80 -16.36
N ALA A 62 1.47 -4.91 -16.57
CA ALA A 62 1.78 -6.16 -15.89
C ALA A 62 3.13 -6.79 -16.28
N MET A 63 3.75 -6.38 -17.40
CA MET A 63 5.11 -6.80 -17.75
C MET A 63 6.17 -6.19 -16.82
N HIS A 64 5.86 -5.09 -16.13
CA HIS A 64 6.77 -4.42 -15.21
C HIS A 64 6.68 -4.96 -13.77
N TYR A 65 5.70 -5.81 -13.46
CA TYR A 65 5.55 -6.37 -12.11
C TYR A 65 6.78 -7.14 -11.60
N PRO A 66 7.51 -7.96 -12.41
CA PRO A 66 8.73 -8.62 -11.92
C PRO A 66 9.77 -7.64 -11.37
N ASP A 67 9.96 -6.52 -12.06
CA ASP A 67 10.86 -5.47 -11.61
C ASP A 67 10.27 -4.79 -10.37
N GLN A 68 9.01 -4.36 -10.39
CA GLN A 68 8.35 -3.73 -9.24
C GLN A 68 8.44 -4.60 -7.98
N LEU A 69 8.21 -5.90 -8.08
CA LEU A 69 8.35 -6.87 -6.98
C LEU A 69 9.79 -6.95 -6.45
N ARG A 70 10.79 -6.79 -7.33
CA ARG A 70 12.21 -6.81 -6.95
C ARG A 70 12.65 -5.53 -6.24
N TRP A 71 12.12 -4.39 -6.67
CA TRP A 71 12.50 -3.07 -6.15
C TRP A 71 11.71 -2.68 -4.90
N TRP A 72 10.42 -2.98 -4.87
CA TRP A 72 9.49 -2.48 -3.84
C TRP A 72 8.95 -3.59 -2.93
N GLY A 73 9.12 -4.87 -3.29
CA GLY A 73 8.60 -5.98 -2.52
C GLY A 73 7.09 -6.22 -2.73
N PRO A 74 6.34 -6.66 -1.71
CA PRO A 74 4.89 -6.92 -1.79
C PRO A 74 4.07 -5.72 -2.28
N MET A 75 3.32 -5.89 -3.38
CA MET A 75 2.54 -4.80 -3.97
C MET A 75 1.28 -4.45 -3.17
N MET A 76 0.63 -5.44 -2.54
CA MET A 76 -0.57 -5.19 -1.72
C MET A 76 -0.31 -4.30 -0.50
N GLY A 77 0.94 -4.26 -0.01
CA GLY A 77 1.33 -3.36 1.08
C GLY A 77 1.44 -1.89 0.66
N GLY A 78 1.57 -1.62 -0.65
CA GLY A 78 1.84 -0.27 -1.16
C GLY A 78 0.83 0.30 -2.16
N SER A 79 -0.02 -0.50 -2.81
CA SER A 79 -0.57 -0.06 -4.12
C SER A 79 -1.97 0.51 -4.15
N GLN A 80 -2.65 0.80 -3.03
CA GLN A 80 -3.92 1.52 -3.16
C GLN A 80 -4.35 2.23 -1.89
N PHE A 81 -4.26 1.55 -0.74
CA PHE A 81 -4.82 2.08 0.49
C PHE A 81 -4.03 3.29 1.04
N SER A 82 -2.71 3.24 1.03
CA SER A 82 -1.86 4.33 1.54
C SER A 82 -1.82 5.54 0.59
N GLY A 83 -1.82 5.31 -0.72
CA GLY A 83 -1.85 6.38 -1.72
C GLY A 83 -3.18 7.13 -1.76
N GLU A 84 -4.31 6.41 -1.73
CA GLU A 84 -5.64 7.03 -1.65
C GLU A 84 -5.85 7.76 -0.31
N GLN A 85 -5.35 7.21 0.80
CA GLN A 85 -5.34 7.92 2.09
C GLN A 85 -4.48 9.18 2.02
N LEU A 86 -3.27 9.11 1.45
CA LEU A 86 -2.42 10.28 1.28
C LEU A 86 -3.12 11.37 0.44
N VAL A 87 -3.79 10.98 -0.64
CA VAL A 87 -4.56 11.92 -1.46
C VAL A 87 -5.73 12.51 -0.66
N GLY A 88 -6.45 11.71 0.11
CA GLY A 88 -7.53 12.19 1.00
C GLY A 88 -7.01 13.19 2.03
N ILE A 89 -5.90 12.88 2.71
CA ILE A 89 -5.22 13.77 3.65
C ILE A 89 -4.82 15.08 2.94
N CYS A 90 -4.21 15.00 1.75
CA CYS A 90 -3.84 16.18 0.96
C CYS A 90 -5.04 17.02 0.54
N GLN A 91 -6.21 16.41 0.33
CA GLN A 91 -7.45 17.10 -0.01
C GLN A 91 -8.13 17.73 1.21
N GLU A 92 -8.01 17.13 2.40
CA GLU A 92 -8.51 17.69 3.67
C GLU A 92 -7.69 18.89 4.15
N LEU A 93 -6.40 18.96 3.78
CA LEU A 93 -5.59 20.15 4.00
C LEU A 93 -6.17 21.32 3.18
N LYS A 94 -6.84 22.27 3.85
CA LYS A 94 -7.25 23.54 3.23
C LYS A 94 -6.02 24.42 2.99
N ILE A 95 -5.55 24.44 1.74
CA ILE A 95 -4.34 25.20 1.33
C ILE A 95 -4.67 26.33 0.34
N ASN A 96 -5.85 26.93 0.45
CA ASN A 96 -6.22 28.06 -0.39
C ASN A 96 -5.28 29.25 -0.12
N GLY A 97 -4.51 29.67 -1.13
CA GLY A 97 -3.73 30.91 -1.13
C GLY A 97 -2.20 30.77 -1.06
N LEU A 98 -1.64 29.56 -0.90
CA LEU A 98 -0.20 29.34 -0.81
C LEU A 98 0.38 28.79 -2.13
N ASN A 99 0.28 29.54 -3.22
CA ASN A 99 0.93 29.18 -4.49
C ASN A 99 2.46 29.26 -4.32
N GLY A 100 3.15 28.12 -4.46
CA GLY A 100 4.62 28.01 -4.46
C GLY A 100 5.27 27.46 -3.18
N MET A 101 4.56 27.43 -2.04
CA MET A 101 5.02 26.82 -0.77
C MET A 101 4.22 25.57 -0.36
N MET A 102 3.33 25.14 -1.25
CA MET A 102 2.33 24.10 -1.00
C MET A 102 2.96 22.72 -0.83
N GLU A 103 3.89 22.36 -1.70
CA GLU A 103 4.51 21.04 -1.73
C GLU A 103 5.34 20.78 -0.46
N GLU A 104 6.13 21.78 -0.04
CA GLU A 104 6.93 21.72 1.18
C GLU A 104 6.03 21.67 2.43
N SER A 105 4.94 22.45 2.45
CA SER A 105 4.00 22.49 3.58
C SER A 105 3.22 21.17 3.72
N ILE A 106 2.80 20.57 2.61
CA ILE A 106 2.13 19.26 2.58
C ILE A 106 3.08 18.18 3.04
N MET A 107 4.29 18.11 2.48
CA MET A 107 5.27 17.06 2.82
C MET A 107 5.71 17.16 4.28
N ASN A 108 5.89 18.37 4.80
CA ASN A 108 6.21 18.58 6.21
C ASN A 108 5.05 18.16 7.12
N LYS A 109 3.80 18.52 6.81
CA LYS A 109 2.62 18.08 7.57
C LYS A 109 2.43 16.57 7.50
N PHE A 110 2.58 15.97 6.32
CA PHE A 110 2.50 14.54 6.13
C PHE A 110 3.56 13.81 6.97
N GLY A 111 4.81 14.25 6.92
CA GLY A 111 5.87 13.70 7.76
C GLY A 111 5.61 13.87 9.26
N GLN A 112 4.97 14.97 9.69
CA GLN A 112 4.56 15.17 11.08
C GLN A 112 3.43 14.23 11.50
N MET A 113 2.42 14.03 10.66
CA MET A 113 1.32 13.09 10.93
C MET A 113 1.83 11.65 11.00
N GLN A 114 2.73 11.25 10.10
CA GLN A 114 3.31 9.91 10.13
C GLN A 114 4.09 9.65 11.42
N ARG A 115 4.88 10.63 11.90
CA ARG A 115 5.59 10.52 13.19
C ARG A 115 4.65 10.40 14.39
N MET A 116 3.51 11.09 14.34
CA MET A 116 2.48 10.98 15.38
C MET A 116 1.85 9.59 15.38
N GLU A 117 1.46 9.07 14.22
CA GLU A 117 0.91 7.70 14.09
C GLU A 117 1.90 6.62 14.57
N GLU A 118 3.19 6.78 14.24
CA GLU A 118 4.26 5.89 14.73
C GLU A 118 4.37 5.92 16.26
N HIS A 119 4.31 7.11 16.88
CA HIS A 119 4.34 7.26 18.33
C HIS A 119 3.10 6.64 19.00
N TRP A 120 1.91 6.90 18.46
CA TRP A 120 0.64 6.36 18.96
C TRP A 120 0.57 4.83 18.82
N THR A 121 1.16 4.26 17.77
CA THR A 121 1.24 2.81 17.58
C THR A 121 2.19 2.18 18.61
N GLN A 122 3.35 2.79 18.87
CA GLN A 122 4.27 2.33 19.92
C GLN A 122 3.68 2.46 21.33
N GLU A 123 2.88 3.48 21.61
CA GLU A 123 2.18 3.64 22.88
C GLU A 123 1.08 2.57 23.06
N LYS A 124 0.37 2.20 21.98
CA LYS A 124 -0.57 1.06 21.99
C LYS A 124 0.12 -0.27 22.28
N GLU A 125 1.27 -0.54 21.65
CA GLU A 125 2.02 -1.79 21.86
C GLU A 125 2.63 -1.89 23.28
N LYS A 126 3.04 -0.75 23.86
CA LYS A 126 3.46 -0.68 25.28
C LYS A 126 2.28 -0.86 26.24
N GLY A 127 1.10 -0.33 25.89
CA GLY A 127 -0.14 -0.50 26.67
C GLY A 127 -0.71 -1.92 26.65
N ASP A 128 -0.65 -2.61 25.50
CA ASP A 128 -1.13 -4.00 25.35
C ASP A 128 -0.24 -5.03 26.07
N SER A 129 1.03 -4.70 26.33
CA SER A 129 1.91 -5.54 27.15
C SER A 129 1.54 -5.54 28.65
N GLN A 130 0.64 -4.65 29.09
CA GLN A 130 0.17 -4.57 30.48
C GLN A 130 -1.30 -4.91 30.71
N ASN A 131 -2.11 -5.18 29.67
CA ASN A 131 -3.52 -5.52 29.86
C ASN A 131 -3.94 -6.72 29.00
N HIS A 132 -3.57 -7.92 29.46
CA HIS A 132 -4.28 -9.12 29.06
C HIS A 132 -5.59 -9.20 29.85
N LYS A 133 -6.70 -9.05 29.11
CA LYS A 133 -8.13 -9.10 29.49
C LYS A 133 -8.75 -7.74 29.82
N GLU A 134 -9.41 -7.13 28.84
CA GLU A 134 -10.87 -7.12 28.79
C GLU A 134 -11.41 -6.44 27.51
N GLU A 135 -12.34 -7.16 26.88
CA GLU A 135 -13.46 -6.78 26.03
C GLU A 135 -13.44 -5.56 25.07
N LYS A 136 -13.66 -5.93 23.80
CA LYS A 136 -14.26 -5.16 22.70
C LYS A 136 -15.27 -4.09 23.12
N ARG A 137 -14.96 -2.81 22.84
CA ARG A 137 -15.93 -1.83 22.35
C ARG A 137 -15.32 -0.96 21.27
N HIS A 138 -15.78 -1.19 20.04
CA HIS A 138 -15.54 -0.31 18.91
C HIS A 138 -16.32 0.99 19.16
N SER A 139 -15.60 2.07 19.44
CA SER A 139 -16.16 3.43 19.41
C SER A 139 -15.22 4.28 18.57
N GLN A 140 -15.61 4.48 17.31
CA GLN A 140 -15.07 5.54 16.48
C GLN A 140 -15.43 6.88 17.14
N ASN A 141 -14.51 7.40 17.95
CA ASN A 141 -14.53 8.80 18.33
C ASN A 141 -13.33 9.45 17.64
N HIS A 142 -13.57 9.99 16.45
CA HIS A 142 -12.69 10.98 15.84
C HIS A 142 -12.74 12.22 16.74
N LYS A 143 -11.83 12.30 17.72
CA LYS A 143 -11.60 13.55 18.44
C LYS A 143 -10.62 14.34 17.60
N GLU A 144 -11.13 15.28 16.81
CA GLU A 144 -10.30 16.32 16.22
C GLU A 144 -9.53 17.00 17.37
N LEU A 145 -8.20 17.03 17.27
CA LEU A 145 -7.37 17.74 18.21
C LEU A 145 -7.55 19.23 17.96
N ASP A 146 -8.05 19.94 18.97
CA ASP A 146 -8.14 21.39 18.95
C ASP A 146 -6.74 22.02 18.80
N ASP A 147 -6.64 23.07 17.97
CA ASP A 147 -5.37 23.71 17.60
C ASP A 147 -4.56 24.17 18.83
N LYS A 148 -5.25 24.54 19.92
CA LYS A 148 -4.59 24.92 21.18
C LYS A 148 -3.89 23.73 21.84
N THR A 149 -4.55 22.57 21.83
CA THR A 149 -4.01 21.32 22.40
C THR A 149 -2.83 20.84 21.57
N TYR A 150 -2.90 21.00 20.24
CA TYR A 150 -1.82 20.69 19.33
C TYR A 150 -0.57 21.55 19.59
N MET A 151 -0.75 22.87 19.78
CA MET A 151 0.36 23.78 20.05
C MET A 151 1.01 23.53 21.41
N GLU A 152 0.23 23.19 22.45
CA GLU A 152 0.75 22.85 23.78
C GLU A 152 1.61 21.57 23.76
N LEU A 153 1.17 20.54 23.02
CA LEU A 153 1.96 19.32 22.83
C LEU A 153 3.25 19.59 22.04
N LEU A 154 3.18 20.46 21.03
CA LEU A 154 4.33 20.84 20.20
C LEU A 154 5.40 21.56 21.03
N ASP A 155 4.98 22.46 21.93
CA ASP A 155 5.88 23.18 22.83
C ASP A 155 6.51 22.27 23.87
N TYR A 156 5.74 21.31 24.42
CA TYR A 156 6.26 20.28 25.32
C TYR A 156 7.37 19.43 24.66
N LEU A 157 7.15 18.99 23.43
CA LEU A 157 8.12 18.19 22.68
C LEU A 157 9.36 19.00 22.26
N ARG A 158 9.22 20.31 22.07
CA ARG A 158 10.34 21.23 21.79
C ARG A 158 11.10 21.63 23.06
N GLY A 159 10.44 21.65 24.21
CA GLY A 159 11.00 22.01 25.52
C GLY A 159 11.74 20.89 26.24
N GLY A 160 11.89 19.71 25.63
CA GLY A 160 12.60 18.56 26.19
C GLY A 160 14.12 18.72 26.24
N ASN A 161 14.64 19.72 26.95
CA ASN A 161 15.79 19.61 27.85
C ASN A 161 16.02 20.91 28.67
N PRO A 162 15.71 20.95 29.96
CA PRO A 162 16.55 21.61 30.95
C PRO A 162 17.38 20.54 31.64
N GLY A 163 18.72 20.68 31.59
CA GLY A 163 19.63 19.90 32.43
C GLY A 163 19.42 20.18 33.91
#